data_AF-A0A812M4T5-F1
#
_entry.id   AF-A0A812M4T5-F1
#
_cell.length_a   1.000
_cell.length_b   1.000
_cell.length_c   1.000
_cell.angle_alpha   90.00
_cell.angle_beta   90.00
_cell.angle_gamma   90.00
#
_symmetry.space_group_name_H-M   'P 1'
#
loop_
_entity.id
_entity.type
_entity.pdbx_description
1 polymer ?
#
loop_
_entity_poly.entity_id
_entity_poly.type
_entity_poly.pdbx_seq_one_letter_code
_entity_poly.pdbx_strand_id
1 'polypeptide(L)'
;MPYPVPTYKQYASNAVFAVQLSLWAMLFLGDAIFEALKVPKPEIVTSAQGNKMMSFMGVWLVGNMVSAQLLNTGAFEIQHGDQLVWSSLEMQRLPNMADLVQAFAKTGVEFLQKTEV
;
A
#
# COMPACT_ATOMS: atom_id res chain seq x y z
N MET A 1 -0.77 19.21 4.29
CA MET A 1 -0.49 18.47 5.55
C MET A 1 -0.13 17.02 5.20
N PRO A 2 0.75 16.33 5.94
CA PRO A 2 0.92 14.90 5.75
C PRO A 2 -0.37 14.19 6.18
N TYR A 3 -0.86 13.25 5.36
CA TYR A 3 -1.99 12.39 5.72
C TYR A 3 -1.44 11.05 6.19
N PRO A 4 -1.09 10.90 7.49
CA PRO A 4 -0.49 9.67 7.97
C PRO A 4 -1.50 8.53 7.90
N VAL A 5 -0.99 7.33 7.60
CA VAL A 5 -1.79 6.11 7.68
C VAL A 5 -2.26 5.92 9.12
N PRO A 6 -3.56 5.66 9.37
CA PRO A 6 -4.05 5.34 10.71
C PRO A 6 -3.27 4.20 11.38
N THR A 7 -3.00 4.31 12.69
CA THR A 7 -2.13 3.38 13.42
C THR A 7 -2.59 1.92 13.32
N TYR A 8 -3.90 1.65 13.28
CA TYR A 8 -4.42 0.28 13.12
C TYR A 8 -4.03 -0.36 11.78
N LYS A 9 -4.00 0.43 10.68
CA LYS A 9 -3.55 -0.03 9.36
C LYS A 9 -2.03 -0.28 9.35
N GLN A 10 -1.27 0.53 10.09
CA GLN A 10 0.17 0.31 10.28
C GLN A 10 0.44 -1.00 11.04
N TYR A 11 -0.29 -1.28 12.12
CA TYR A 11 -0.17 -2.55 12.84
C TYR A 11 -0.55 -3.74 11.97
N ALA A 12 -1.61 -3.62 11.16
CA ALA A 12 -1.98 -4.66 10.20
C ALA A 12 -0.88 -4.91 9.16
N SER A 13 -0.27 -3.84 8.61
CA SER A 13 0.86 -3.95 7.67
C SER A 13 2.09 -4.61 8.32
N ASN A 14 2.39 -4.27 9.58
CA ASN A 14 3.48 -4.91 10.34
C ASN A 14 3.20 -6.40 10.57
N ALA A 15 1.95 -6.78 10.84
CA ALA A 15 1.55 -8.18 10.98
C ALA A 15 1.73 -8.95 9.66
N VAL A 16 1.38 -8.34 8.51
CA VAL A 16 1.64 -8.93 7.18
C VAL A 16 3.13 -9.20 7.00
N PHE A 17 4.00 -8.24 7.35
CA PHE A 17 5.44 -8.43 7.27
C PHE A 17 5.94 -9.55 8.20
N ALA A 18 5.43 -9.65 9.43
CA ALA A 18 5.78 -10.73 10.35
C ALA A 18 5.39 -12.11 9.79
N VAL A 19 4.24 -12.20 9.11
CA VAL A 19 3.81 -13.42 8.41
C VAL A 19 4.76 -13.73 7.25
N GLN A 20 5.14 -12.75 6.43
CA GLN A 20 6.12 -12.95 5.35
C GLN A 20 7.45 -13.49 5.87
N LEU A 21 7.96 -12.91 6.96
CA LEU A 21 9.20 -13.35 7.60
C LEU A 21 9.08 -14.79 8.09
N SER A 22 7.96 -15.15 8.70
CA SER A 22 7.68 -16.51 9.17
C SER A 22 7.63 -17.52 8.01
N LEU A 23 7.00 -17.14 6.89
CA LEU A 23 6.94 -17.96 5.68
C LEU A 23 8.31 -18.15 5.05
N TRP A 24 9.15 -17.11 4.98
CA TRP A 24 10.52 -17.24 4.51
C TRP A 24 11.39 -18.06 5.46
N ALA A 25 11.21 -17.93 6.77
CA ALA A 25 11.88 -18.78 7.75
C ALA A 25 11.51 -20.25 7.52
N MET A 26 10.24 -20.58 7.31
CA MET A 26 9.84 -21.95 6.95
C MET A 26 10.41 -22.39 5.59
N LEU A 27 10.52 -21.49 4.62
CA LEU A 27 11.07 -21.81 3.31
C LEU A 27 12.57 -22.19 3.38
N PHE A 28 13.36 -21.44 4.14
CA PHE A 28 14.81 -21.63 4.21
C PHE A 28 15.26 -22.57 5.34
N LEU A 29 14.60 -22.51 6.50
CA LEU A 29 14.96 -23.25 7.71
C LEU A 29 13.98 -24.40 8.01
N GLY A 30 12.99 -24.64 7.15
CA GLY A 30 11.93 -25.62 7.38
C GLY A 30 12.45 -27.00 7.78
N ASP A 31 13.44 -27.53 7.06
CA ASP A 31 14.00 -28.86 7.35
C ASP A 31 14.51 -28.97 8.79
N ALA A 32 15.33 -28.01 9.22
CA ALA A 32 15.86 -27.95 10.58
C ALA A 32 14.76 -27.73 11.64
N ILE A 33 13.75 -26.90 11.33
CA ILE A 33 12.63 -26.64 12.24
C ILE A 33 11.80 -27.92 12.46
N PHE A 34 11.38 -28.60 11.39
CA PHE A 34 10.55 -29.79 11.50
C PHE A 34 11.33 -30.98 12.10
N GLU A 35 12.61 -31.12 11.78
CA GLU A 35 13.50 -32.11 12.40
C GLU A 35 13.67 -31.87 13.91
N ALA A 36 13.95 -30.62 14.32
CA ALA A 36 14.08 -30.26 15.73
C ALA A 36 12.77 -30.50 16.53
N LEU A 37 11.62 -30.25 15.90
CA LEU A 37 10.31 -30.50 16.49
C LEU A 37 9.87 -31.98 16.44
N LYS A 38 10.65 -32.85 15.78
CA LYS A 38 10.36 -34.29 15.59
C LYS A 38 8.97 -34.56 14.98
N VAL A 39 8.50 -33.64 14.14
CA VAL A 39 7.22 -33.75 13.42
C VAL A 39 7.47 -33.89 11.92
N PRO A 40 6.60 -34.61 11.19
CA PRO A 40 6.75 -34.72 9.75
C PRO A 40 6.60 -33.35 9.08
N LYS A 41 7.50 -33.05 8.14
CA LYS A 41 7.44 -31.83 7.33
C LYS A 41 6.17 -31.86 6.45
N PRO A 42 5.31 -30.82 6.51
CA PRO A 42 4.12 -30.74 5.67
C PRO A 42 4.46 -30.69 4.17
N GLU A 43 3.63 -31.30 3.33
CA GLU A 43 3.81 -31.34 1.87
C GLU A 43 3.88 -29.96 1.22
N ILE A 44 3.15 -28.98 1.77
CA ILE A 44 3.17 -27.60 1.27
C ILE A 44 4.55 -26.95 1.43
N VAL A 45 5.26 -27.26 2.52
CA VAL A 45 6.62 -26.77 2.76
C VAL A 45 7.60 -27.47 1.82
N THR A 46 7.47 -28.78 1.64
CA THR A 46 8.26 -29.56 0.67
C THR A 46 8.11 -29.02 -0.74
N SER A 47 6.87 -28.80 -1.18
CA SER A 47 6.55 -28.26 -2.49
C SER A 47 7.11 -26.85 -2.68
N ALA A 48 6.97 -25.98 -1.67
CA ALA A 48 7.51 -24.63 -1.72
C ALA A 48 9.04 -24.61 -1.81
N GLN A 49 9.71 -25.52 -1.09
CA GLN A 49 11.16 -25.70 -1.14
C GLN A 49 11.66 -26.30 -2.47
N GLY A 50 10.80 -27.01 -3.22
CA GLY A 50 11.10 -27.49 -4.57
C GLY A 50 11.35 -26.36 -5.57
N ASN A 51 10.77 -25.18 -5.35
CA ASN A 51 11.05 -23.97 -6.11
C ASN A 51 11.19 -22.75 -5.19
N LYS A 52 12.30 -22.68 -4.45
CA LYS A 52 12.55 -21.63 -3.45
C LYS A 52 12.43 -20.22 -4.00
N MET A 53 12.96 -19.96 -5.20
CA MET A 53 12.94 -18.61 -5.79
C MET A 53 11.51 -18.16 -6.10
N MET A 54 10.72 -19.02 -6.75
CA MET A 54 9.32 -18.69 -7.07
C MET A 54 8.48 -18.53 -5.81
N SER A 55 8.64 -19.43 -4.83
CA SER A 55 7.93 -19.36 -3.55
C SER A 55 8.29 -18.09 -2.77
N PHE A 56 9.57 -17.76 -2.68
CA PHE A 56 10.05 -16.54 -2.03
C PHE A 56 9.45 -15.29 -2.67
N MET A 57 9.53 -15.20 -4.00
CA MET A 57 9.02 -14.06 -4.77
C MET A 57 7.50 -13.96 -4.70
N GLY A 58 6.78 -15.08 -4.67
CA GLY A 58 5.33 -15.12 -4.46
C GLY A 58 4.92 -14.54 -3.10
N VAL A 59 5.57 -14.98 -2.01
CA VAL A 59 5.34 -14.43 -0.66
C VAL A 59 5.69 -12.95 -0.60
N TRP A 60 6.81 -12.54 -1.22
CA TRP A 60 7.21 -11.14 -1.29
C TRP A 60 6.18 -10.29 -2.03
N LEU A 61 5.74 -10.71 -3.22
CA LEU A 61 4.82 -9.97 -4.05
C LEU A 61 3.44 -9.84 -3.38
N VAL A 62 2.87 -10.95 -2.92
CA VAL A 62 1.54 -10.94 -2.29
C VAL A 62 1.56 -10.12 -1.00
N GLY A 63 2.59 -10.31 -0.16
CA GLY A 63 2.70 -9.57 1.10
C GLY A 63 2.87 -8.07 0.88
N ASN A 64 3.72 -7.65 -0.07
CA ASN A 64 3.85 -6.23 -0.41
C ASN A 64 2.58 -5.66 -1.05
N MET A 65 1.86 -6.44 -1.86
CA MET A 65 0.59 -5.99 -2.44
C MET A 65 -0.46 -5.73 -1.34
N VAL A 66 -0.60 -6.63 -0.38
CA VAL A 66 -1.53 -6.45 0.76
C VAL A 66 -1.08 -5.28 1.63
N SER A 67 0.22 -5.19 1.95
CA SER A 67 0.78 -4.09 2.73
C SER A 67 0.55 -2.73 2.05
N ALA A 68 0.77 -2.64 0.73
CA ALA A 68 0.53 -1.44 -0.04
C ALA A 68 -0.95 -1.00 0.00
N GLN A 69 -1.90 -1.95 -0.03
CA GLN A 69 -3.33 -1.63 0.12
C GLN A 69 -3.67 -1.15 1.53
N LEU A 70 -3.10 -1.77 2.57
CA LEU A 70 -3.31 -1.35 3.96
C LEU A 70 -2.77 0.06 4.22
N LEU A 71 -1.58 0.37 3.70
CA LEU A 71 -0.94 1.66 3.85
C LEU A 71 -1.47 2.72 2.87
N ASN A 72 -2.36 2.36 1.95
CA ASN A 72 -3.00 3.33 1.08
C ASN A 72 -4.00 4.18 1.87
N THR A 73 -3.79 5.51 1.87
CA THR A 73 -4.68 6.48 2.51
C THR A 73 -5.78 7.00 1.60
N GLY A 74 -5.62 6.86 0.28
CA GLY A 74 -6.53 7.44 -0.72
C GLY A 74 -6.57 8.97 -0.73
N ALA A 75 -5.68 9.63 0.01
CA ALA A 75 -5.69 11.07 0.16
C ALA A 75 -5.13 11.76 -1.09
N PHE A 76 -5.89 12.70 -1.64
CA PHE A 76 -5.43 13.62 -2.66
C PHE A 76 -6.00 14.99 -2.32
N GLU A 77 -5.13 15.94 -2.00
CA GLU A 77 -5.49 17.27 -1.51
C GLU A 77 -4.80 18.34 -2.35
N ILE A 78 -5.53 19.41 -2.65
CA ILE A 78 -4.99 20.60 -3.33
C ILE A 78 -5.17 21.77 -2.39
N GLN A 79 -4.11 22.56 -2.21
CA GLN A 79 -4.09 23.73 -1.32
C GLN A 79 -3.57 24.95 -2.07
N HIS A 80 -4.11 26.12 -1.75
CA HIS A 80 -3.64 27.41 -2.24
C HIS A 80 -3.33 28.31 -1.04
N GLY A 81 -2.04 28.48 -0.72
CA GLY A 81 -1.61 29.07 0.54
C GLY A 81 -2.11 28.25 1.73
N ASP A 82 -2.86 28.88 2.63
CA ASP A 82 -3.46 28.25 3.82
C ASP A 82 -4.89 27.73 3.58
N GLN A 83 -5.41 27.81 2.36
CA GLN A 83 -6.76 27.37 2.02
C GLN A 83 -6.76 25.99 1.35
N LEU A 84 -7.54 25.06 1.90
CA LEU A 84 -7.83 23.77 1.26
C LEU A 84 -8.80 24.01 0.09
N VAL A 85 -8.32 23.73 -1.12
CA VAL A 85 -9.06 23.91 -2.38
C VAL A 85 -9.82 22.63 -2.73
N TRP A 86 -9.23 21.46 -2.46
CA TRP A 86 -9.87 20.17 -2.75
C TRP A 86 -9.41 19.08 -1.79
N SER A 87 -10.32 18.16 -1.45
CA SER A 87 -10.04 16.90 -0.77
C SER A 87 -10.79 15.75 -1.43
N SER A 88 -10.05 14.80 -2.00
CA SER A 88 -10.64 13.58 -2.59
C SER A 88 -11.21 12.63 -1.55
N LEU A 89 -10.86 12.79 -0.27
CA LEU A 89 -11.43 12.01 0.83
C LEU A 89 -12.86 12.44 1.15
N GLU A 90 -13.12 13.75 1.10
CA GLU A 90 -14.46 14.31 1.33
C GLU A 90 -15.37 14.05 0.13
N MET A 91 -14.84 14.25 -1.08
CA MET A 91 -15.60 14.12 -2.32
C MET A 91 -15.74 12.67 -2.82
N GLN A 92 -15.00 11.73 -2.20
CA GLN A 92 -14.89 10.31 -2.61
C GLN A 92 -14.57 10.09 -4.09
N ARG A 93 -13.95 11.08 -4.73
CA ARG A 93 -13.55 11.06 -6.14
C ARG A 93 -12.40 12.03 -6.39
N LEU A 94 -11.70 11.83 -7.49
CA LEU A 94 -10.72 12.79 -7.98
C LEU A 94 -11.42 14.05 -8.54
N PRO A 95 -10.76 15.22 -8.48
CA PRO A 95 -11.31 16.43 -9.06
C PRO A 95 -11.31 16.35 -10.58
N ASN A 96 -12.38 16.85 -11.20
CA ASN A 96 -12.39 17.14 -12.63
C ASN A 96 -11.97 18.60 -12.88
N MET A 97 -11.76 18.98 -14.14
CA MET A 97 -11.35 20.35 -14.48
C MET A 97 -12.34 21.42 -14.00
N ALA A 98 -13.64 21.16 -14.05
CA ALA A 98 -14.66 22.11 -13.61
C ALA A 98 -14.63 22.33 -12.09
N ASP A 99 -14.34 21.28 -11.31
CA ASP A 99 -14.15 21.37 -9.86
C ASP A 99 -12.95 22.24 -9.52
N LEU A 100 -11.82 22.02 -10.22
CA LEU A 100 -10.60 22.80 -10.02
C LEU A 100 -10.84 24.28 -10.34
N VAL A 101 -11.48 24.58 -11.48
CA VAL A 101 -11.77 25.96 -11.87
C VAL A 101 -12.62 26.67 -10.82
N GLN A 102 -13.68 26.02 -10.34
CA GLN A 102 -14.53 26.60 -9.30
C GLN A 102 -13.82 26.74 -7.96
N ALA A 103 -12.99 25.77 -7.58
CA ALA A 103 -12.31 25.77 -6.30
C ALA A 103 -11.24 26.87 -6.23
N PHE A 104 -10.48 27.08 -7.31
CA PHE A 104 -9.47 28.15 -7.40
C PHE A 104 -10.07 29.54 -7.68
N ALA A 105 -11.23 29.63 -8.34
CA ALA A 105 -11.92 30.92 -8.49
C ALA A 105 -12.25 31.57 -7.14
N LYS A 106 -12.55 30.74 -6.11
CA LYS A 106 -12.81 31.19 -4.74
C LYS A 106 -11.56 31.71 -4.03
N THR A 107 -10.37 31.41 -4.55
CA THR A 107 -9.09 31.82 -3.97
C THR A 107 -8.47 33.03 -4.69
N GLY A 108 -9.22 33.68 -5.58
CA GLY A 108 -8.77 34.87 -6.33
C GLY A 108 -7.84 34.57 -7.51
N VAL A 109 -7.80 33.32 -7.98
CA VAL A 109 -6.98 32.91 -9.12
C VAL A 109 -7.82 32.97 -10.39
N GLU A 110 -7.35 33.70 -11.39
CA GLU A 110 -7.94 33.72 -12.73
C GLU A 110 -7.24 32.71 -13.65
N PHE A 111 -8.05 31.92 -14.36
CA PHE A 111 -7.53 30.98 -15.35
C PHE A 111 -7.31 31.71 -16.68
N LEU A 112 -6.05 31.84 -17.09
CA LEU A 112 -5.72 32.35 -18.40
C LEU A 112 -6.05 31.29 -19.46
N GLN A 113 -7.05 31.57 -20.31
CA GLN A 113 -7.20 30.80 -21.54
C GLN A 113 -6.03 31.14 -22.45
N LYS A 114 -5.16 30.17 -22.69
CA LYS A 114 -4.10 30.31 -23.70
C LYS A 114 -4.78 30.43 -25.06
N THR A 115 -4.89 31.65 -25.58
CA THR A 115 -5.28 31.88 -26.96
C THR A 115 -4.23 31.19 -27.84
N GLU A 116 -4.64 30.14 -28.53
CA GLU A 116 -3.81 29.54 -29.58
C GLU A 116 -3.60 30.60 -30.66
N VAL A 117 -2.34 30.97 -30.88
CA VAL A 117 -1.89 31.77 -32.02
C VAL A 117 -1.39 30.82 -33.09
#